data_AF-A0A1S3QY51-F1
#
_entry.id   AF-A0A1S3QY51-F1
#
_cell.length_a   1.000
_cell.length_b   1.000
_cell.length_c   1.000
_cell.angle_alpha   90.00
_cell.angle_beta   90.00
_cell.angle_gamma   90.00
#
_symmetry.space_group_name_H-M   'P 1'
#
loop_
_entity.id
_entity.type
_entity.pdbx_description
1 polymer ?
#
loop_
_entity_poly.entity_id
_entity_poly.type
_entity_poly.pdbx_seq_one_letter_code
_entity_poly.pdbx_strand_id
1 'polypeptide(L)'
;VLTDMEYPTLSLFKPQVTPEYVKSVSHHNDTLVQEKSITYSKTLTKTSSWSVSNKIESTLNVSVKAGIPDLVEASSVFSLTVGVEQSTSLHKTETITESDTINVKIPPGKTMDVEITVGKANIDLDYRATVKVTCMNGSQLVFPSNGIYTGVTYTSARVSTKER
;
A
#
# COMPACT_ATOMS: atom_id res chain seq x y z
N VAL A 1 -2.83 -19.77 -14.53
CA VAL A 1 -2.32 -18.41 -14.27
C VAL A 1 -3.40 -17.41 -14.65
N LEU A 2 -3.73 -16.49 -13.77
CA LEU A 2 -4.51 -15.29 -14.06
C LEU A 2 -3.55 -14.21 -14.56
N THR A 3 -3.68 -13.76 -15.80
CA THR A 3 -2.74 -12.87 -16.50
C THR A 3 -3.51 -11.80 -17.26
N ASP A 4 -2.79 -10.87 -17.89
CA ASP A 4 -3.37 -9.80 -18.73
C ASP A 4 -4.34 -8.93 -17.92
N MET A 5 -3.89 -8.56 -16.72
CA MET A 5 -4.70 -7.88 -15.71
C MET A 5 -4.91 -6.41 -16.04
N GLU A 6 -6.16 -5.97 -16.00
CA GLU A 6 -6.57 -4.58 -16.13
C GLU A 6 -7.47 -4.18 -14.95
N TYR A 7 -7.33 -2.94 -14.49
CA TYR A 7 -8.18 -2.33 -13.46
C TYR A 7 -8.95 -1.15 -14.07
N PRO A 8 -10.13 -1.38 -14.69
CA PRO A 8 -10.77 -0.38 -15.55
C PRO A 8 -11.18 0.91 -14.82
N THR A 9 -11.44 0.83 -13.52
CA THR A 9 -11.90 1.94 -12.70
C THR A 9 -10.78 2.59 -11.87
N LEU A 10 -9.52 2.17 -12.04
CA LEU A 10 -8.39 2.61 -11.21
C LEU A 10 -8.18 4.13 -11.22
N SER A 11 -8.29 4.77 -12.39
CA SER A 11 -8.12 6.22 -12.53
C SER A 11 -9.27 7.04 -11.93
N LEU A 12 -10.43 6.42 -11.72
CA LEU A 12 -11.62 7.04 -11.15
C LEU A 12 -11.76 6.78 -9.65
N PHE A 13 -11.03 5.78 -9.14
CA PHE A 13 -11.06 5.41 -7.74
C PHE A 13 -10.47 6.52 -6.87
N LYS A 14 -11.19 6.88 -5.80
CA LYS A 14 -10.78 7.88 -4.82
C LYS A 14 -10.46 7.19 -3.50
N PRO A 15 -9.18 6.92 -3.20
CA PRO A 15 -8.80 6.23 -1.97
C PRO A 15 -9.26 6.98 -0.72
N GLN A 16 -9.93 6.26 0.18
CA GLN A 16 -10.22 6.75 1.53
C GLN A 16 -9.02 6.44 2.41
N VAL A 17 -8.18 7.44 2.66
CA VAL A 17 -6.95 7.28 3.43
C VAL A 17 -7.19 7.68 4.89
N THR A 18 -7.04 6.72 5.79
CA THR A 18 -7.16 6.93 7.24
C THR A 18 -5.77 7.02 7.86
N PRO A 19 -5.44 8.08 8.62
CA PRO A 19 -4.15 8.16 9.30
C PRO A 19 -4.08 7.12 10.41
N GLU A 20 -2.98 6.36 10.44
CA GLU A 20 -2.60 5.52 11.56
C GLU A 20 -1.39 6.11 12.26
N TYR A 21 -1.46 6.15 13.58
CA TYR A 21 -0.37 6.63 14.43
C TYR A 21 0.87 5.73 14.35
N VAL A 22 2.05 6.36 14.32
CA VAL A 22 3.36 5.72 14.42
C VAL A 22 4.05 6.12 15.72
N LYS A 23 4.25 7.42 15.92
CA LYS A 23 5.00 7.97 17.06
C LYS A 23 4.63 9.43 17.31
N SER A 24 4.69 9.86 18.56
CA SER A 24 4.60 11.26 18.96
C SER A 24 5.60 11.52 20.08
N VAL A 25 6.30 12.65 19.96
CA VAL A 25 7.27 13.13 20.95
C VAL A 25 7.12 14.64 21.12
N SER A 26 7.39 15.13 22.31
CA SER A 26 7.39 16.55 22.62
C SER A 26 8.72 16.90 23.30
N HIS A 27 9.38 17.94 22.80
CA HIS A 27 10.68 18.37 23.27
C HIS A 27 10.71 19.87 23.51
N HIS A 28 10.94 20.26 24.76
CA HIS A 28 11.19 21.65 25.15
C HIS A 28 12.68 21.97 25.07
N ASN A 29 13.03 23.17 24.63
CA ASN A 29 14.39 23.67 24.59
C ASN A 29 14.54 24.95 25.41
N ASP A 30 15.19 24.86 26.57
CA ASP A 30 15.50 26.00 27.44
C ASP A 30 16.79 26.76 27.05
N THR A 31 17.52 26.28 26.05
CA THR A 31 18.86 26.79 25.71
C THR A 31 18.91 27.37 24.29
N LEU A 32 20.09 27.44 23.68
CA LEU A 32 20.25 27.83 22.27
C LEU A 32 19.56 26.82 21.34
N VAL A 33 19.46 27.13 20.04
CA VAL A 33 18.85 26.23 19.03
C VAL A 33 19.41 24.81 19.16
N GLN A 34 18.52 23.84 19.35
CA GLN A 34 18.86 22.42 19.41
C GLN A 34 18.43 21.71 18.14
N GLU A 35 19.16 20.66 17.76
CA GLU A 35 18.76 19.71 16.73
C GLU A 35 18.55 18.34 17.38
N LYS A 36 17.41 17.72 17.13
CA LYS A 36 17.04 16.42 17.68
C LYS A 36 16.72 15.42 16.57
N SER A 37 17.40 14.29 16.62
CA SER A 37 17.10 13.14 15.76
C SER A 37 15.99 12.28 16.39
N ILE A 38 14.93 12.05 15.65
CA ILE A 38 13.78 11.23 16.06
C ILE A 38 13.72 10.05 15.11
N THR A 39 14.06 8.87 15.60
CA THR A 39 13.93 7.60 14.86
C THR A 39 12.57 6.96 15.12
N TYR A 40 11.95 6.40 14.08
CA TYR A 40 10.74 5.60 14.19
C TYR A 40 10.84 4.31 13.39
N SER A 41 10.02 3.33 13.75
CA SER A 41 9.85 2.08 13.00
C SER A 41 8.45 1.54 13.28
N LYS A 42 7.72 1.15 12.23
CA LYS A 42 6.41 0.51 12.32
C LYS A 42 6.31 -0.61 11.29
N THR A 43 5.90 -1.77 11.74
CA THR A 43 5.57 -2.89 10.87
C THR A 43 4.16 -2.71 10.32
N LEU A 44 4.02 -2.77 8.99
CA LEU A 44 2.77 -2.61 8.26
C LEU A 44 2.48 -3.88 7.45
N THR A 45 1.21 -4.29 7.39
CA THR A 45 0.79 -5.47 6.64
C THR A 45 -0.04 -5.06 5.44
N LYS A 46 0.56 -5.17 4.24
CA LYS A 46 -0.11 -5.00 2.95
C LYS A 46 -0.80 -6.31 2.55
N THR A 47 -1.95 -6.18 1.90
CA THR A 47 -2.67 -7.35 1.36
C THR A 47 -3.09 -7.11 -0.08
N SER A 48 -3.24 -8.18 -0.84
CA SER A 48 -3.75 -8.17 -2.20
C SER A 48 -4.51 -9.45 -2.45
N SER A 49 -5.71 -9.34 -3.00
CA SER A 49 -6.58 -10.47 -3.25
C SER A 49 -7.36 -10.27 -4.54
N TRP A 50 -7.39 -11.29 -5.40
CA TRP A 50 -8.21 -11.31 -6.61
C TRP A 50 -9.27 -12.38 -6.45
N SER A 51 -10.55 -11.98 -6.47
CA SER A 51 -11.65 -12.96 -6.51
C SER A 51 -11.64 -13.69 -7.85
N VAL A 52 -11.89 -14.99 -7.89
CA VAL A 52 -12.05 -15.73 -9.15
C VAL A 52 -13.45 -16.34 -9.23
N SER A 53 -14.01 -16.37 -10.43
CA SER A 53 -15.34 -16.94 -10.69
C SER A 53 -15.31 -18.47 -10.71
N ASN A 54 -16.49 -19.08 -10.52
CA ASN A 54 -16.75 -20.52 -10.75
C ASN A 54 -15.97 -21.50 -9.86
N LYS A 55 -15.47 -21.04 -8.70
CA LYS A 55 -14.71 -21.86 -7.75
C LYS A 55 -13.47 -22.54 -8.35
N ILE A 56 -12.88 -21.96 -9.39
CA ILE A 56 -11.70 -22.54 -10.06
C ILE A 56 -10.56 -22.76 -9.06
N GLU A 57 -10.40 -21.86 -8.09
CA GLU A 57 -9.46 -21.94 -6.98
C GLU A 57 -9.65 -23.19 -6.09
N SER A 58 -10.83 -23.81 -6.09
CA SER A 58 -11.07 -25.06 -5.35
C SER A 58 -10.52 -26.31 -6.05
N THR A 59 -10.23 -26.21 -7.35
CA THR A 59 -9.77 -27.34 -8.19
C THR A 59 -8.36 -27.14 -8.74
N LEU A 60 -7.95 -25.88 -8.93
CA LEU A 60 -6.66 -25.51 -9.52
C LEU A 60 -5.92 -24.57 -8.58
N ASN A 61 -4.61 -24.76 -8.46
CA ASN A 61 -3.72 -23.77 -7.86
C ASN A 61 -3.54 -22.61 -8.85
N VAL A 62 -4.27 -21.52 -8.62
CA VAL A 62 -4.20 -20.33 -9.46
C VAL A 62 -3.12 -19.39 -8.94
N SER A 63 -2.10 -19.16 -9.77
CA SER A 63 -1.19 -18.02 -9.61
C SER A 63 -1.69 -16.81 -10.40
N VAL A 64 -1.35 -15.62 -9.93
CA VAL A 64 -1.65 -14.33 -10.56
C VAL A 64 -0.35 -13.75 -11.12
N LYS A 65 -0.39 -13.19 -12.32
CA LYS A 65 0.68 -12.42 -12.95
C LYS A 65 0.12 -11.04 -13.27
N ALA A 66 0.38 -10.07 -12.41
CA ALA A 66 -0.20 -8.74 -12.49
C ALA A 66 0.65 -7.71 -11.75
N GLY A 67 0.49 -6.45 -12.12
CA GLY A 67 0.88 -5.33 -11.27
C GLY A 67 -0.13 -5.15 -10.14
N ILE A 68 0.34 -4.74 -8.96
CA ILE A 68 -0.49 -4.54 -7.77
C ILE A 68 -0.79 -3.03 -7.65
N PRO A 69 -2.06 -2.61 -7.50
CA PRO A 69 -2.41 -1.23 -7.21
C PRO A 69 -1.74 -0.74 -5.91
N ASP A 70 -1.08 0.41 -5.98
CA ASP A 70 -0.47 1.06 -4.83
C ASP A 70 -0.86 2.54 -4.74
N LEU A 71 -0.79 3.07 -3.53
CA LEU A 71 -1.21 4.43 -3.19
C LEU A 71 -0.07 5.41 -3.47
N VAL A 72 -0.39 6.48 -4.17
CA VAL A 72 0.52 7.61 -4.37
C VAL A 72 -0.13 8.90 -3.92
N GLU A 73 0.70 9.83 -3.46
CA GLU A 73 0.28 11.17 -3.08
C GLU A 73 0.89 12.20 -4.04
N ALA A 74 0.05 13.05 -4.63
CA ALA A 74 0.47 14.20 -5.40
C ALA A 74 -0.30 15.44 -4.94
N SER A 75 0.43 16.47 -4.47
CA SER A 75 -0.15 17.74 -4.02
C SER A 75 -1.34 17.58 -3.05
N SER A 76 -1.17 16.72 -2.04
CA SER A 76 -2.20 16.39 -1.03
C SER A 76 -3.45 15.68 -1.57
N VAL A 77 -3.43 15.21 -2.82
CA VAL A 77 -4.44 14.31 -3.39
C VAL A 77 -3.88 12.91 -3.49
N PHE A 78 -4.67 11.93 -3.04
CA PHE A 78 -4.33 10.53 -3.16
C PHE A 78 -4.92 9.92 -4.43
N SER A 79 -4.11 9.12 -5.12
CA SER A 79 -4.54 8.33 -6.26
C SER A 79 -3.89 6.94 -6.23
N LEU A 80 -4.33 6.06 -7.12
CA LEU A 80 -3.74 4.75 -7.30
C LEU A 80 -2.85 4.72 -8.53
N THR A 81 -1.79 3.93 -8.46
CA THR A 81 -0.96 3.54 -9.60
C THR A 81 -0.79 2.03 -9.61
N VAL A 82 -0.43 1.44 -10.74
CA VAL A 82 -0.18 -0.01 -10.83
C VAL A 82 1.33 -0.24 -10.77
N GLY A 83 1.77 -1.08 -9.84
CA GLY A 83 3.16 -1.48 -9.73
C GLY A 83 3.63 -2.36 -10.89
N VAL A 84 4.92 -2.73 -10.87
CA VAL A 84 5.51 -3.63 -11.86
C VAL A 84 4.81 -4.99 -11.81
N GLU A 85 4.64 -5.60 -12.99
CA GLU A 85 4.05 -6.93 -13.08
C GLU A 85 4.90 -7.97 -12.34
N GLN A 86 4.24 -8.77 -11.50
CA GLN A 86 4.87 -9.83 -10.72
C GLN A 86 3.99 -11.07 -10.64
N SER A 87 4.62 -12.23 -10.43
CA SER A 87 3.94 -13.49 -10.16
C SER A 87 3.67 -13.66 -8.67
N THR A 88 2.43 -13.93 -8.28
CA THR A 88 2.00 -14.12 -6.89
C THR A 88 0.83 -15.10 -6.78
N SER A 89 0.36 -15.36 -5.56
CA SER A 89 -0.84 -16.14 -5.28
C SER A 89 -2.11 -15.29 -5.39
N LEU A 90 -3.29 -15.93 -5.45
CA LEU A 90 -4.58 -15.22 -5.41
C LEU A 90 -4.77 -14.36 -4.16
N HIS A 91 -4.10 -14.72 -3.06
CA HIS A 91 -4.04 -13.94 -1.84
C HIS A 91 -2.57 -13.74 -1.49
N LYS A 92 -2.12 -12.49 -1.48
CA LYS A 92 -0.79 -12.08 -1.05
C LYS A 92 -0.92 -11.29 0.24
N THR A 93 -0.14 -11.65 1.24
CA THR A 93 0.08 -10.85 2.44
C THR A 93 1.57 -10.54 2.52
N GLU A 94 1.91 -9.29 2.71
CA GLU A 94 3.29 -8.82 2.76
C GLU A 94 3.47 -7.90 3.96
N THR A 95 4.46 -8.19 4.77
CA THR A 95 4.81 -7.38 5.92
C THR A 95 6.01 -6.52 5.55
N ILE A 96 5.85 -5.21 5.65
CA ILE A 96 6.92 -4.23 5.42
C ILE A 96 7.23 -3.50 6.72
N THR A 97 8.46 -3.01 6.85
CA THR A 97 8.86 -2.16 7.97
C THR A 97 9.08 -0.75 7.44
N GLU A 98 8.23 0.18 7.87
CA GLU A 98 8.36 1.61 7.60
C GLU A 98 9.19 2.24 8.72
N SER A 99 10.38 2.73 8.41
CA SER A 99 11.30 3.30 9.41
C SER A 99 12.17 4.38 8.79
N ASP A 100 12.39 5.46 9.54
CA ASP A 100 13.32 6.52 9.17
C ASP A 100 13.81 7.26 10.42
N THR A 101 14.80 8.15 10.24
CA THR A 101 15.26 9.11 11.24
C THR A 101 15.14 10.52 10.71
N ILE A 102 14.35 11.34 11.39
CA ILE A 102 14.15 12.75 11.04
C ILE A 102 14.91 13.65 12.00
N ASN A 103 15.45 14.76 11.49
CA ASN A 103 16.10 15.78 12.30
C ASN A 103 15.19 17.00 12.41
N VAL A 104 14.93 17.44 13.64
CA VAL A 104 14.05 18.59 13.92
C VAL A 104 14.85 19.63 14.69
N LYS A 105 14.78 20.88 14.22
CA LYS A 105 15.37 22.04 14.90
C LYS A 105 14.36 22.65 15.86
N ILE A 106 14.78 22.86 17.10
CA ILE A 106 13.94 23.38 18.18
C ILE A 106 14.52 24.73 18.61
N PRO A 107 13.82 25.84 18.39
CA PRO A 107 14.29 27.17 18.81
C PRO A 107 14.41 27.31 20.33
N PRO A 108 15.17 28.32 20.82
CA PRO A 108 15.26 28.66 22.24
C PRO A 108 13.90 29.01 22.84
N GLY A 109 13.62 28.50 24.04
CA GLY A 109 12.39 28.74 24.80
C GLY A 109 11.13 28.12 24.18
N LYS A 110 11.27 27.22 23.20
CA LYS A 110 10.16 26.63 22.46
C LYS A 110 10.00 25.14 22.73
N THR A 111 8.75 24.68 22.67
CA THR A 111 8.41 23.26 22.64
C THR A 111 8.05 22.85 21.23
N MET A 112 8.67 21.79 20.73
CA MET A 112 8.33 21.16 19.47
C MET A 112 7.60 19.85 19.71
N ASP A 113 6.32 19.79 19.33
CA ASP A 113 5.56 18.55 19.22
C ASP A 113 5.80 17.96 17.83
N VAL A 114 6.17 16.68 17.76
CA VAL A 114 6.39 15.96 16.51
C VAL A 114 5.48 14.73 16.50
N GLU A 115 4.65 14.61 15.48
CA GLU A 115 3.76 13.47 15.25
C GLU A 115 4.08 12.82 13.91
N ILE A 116 4.19 11.48 13.92
CA ILE A 116 4.48 10.67 12.76
C ILE A 116 3.29 9.74 12.54
N THR A 117 2.75 9.75 11.33
CA THR A 117 1.59 8.94 10.91
C THR A 117 1.86 8.28 9.57
N VAL A 118 1.14 7.20 9.27
CA VAL A 118 1.08 6.60 7.92
C VAL A 118 -0.38 6.59 7.48
N GLY A 119 -0.65 6.84 6.21
CA GLY A 119 -2.01 6.75 5.67
C GLY A 119 -2.31 5.32 5.24
N LYS A 120 -3.36 4.70 5.77
CA LYS A 120 -3.85 3.39 5.33
C LYS A 120 -5.03 3.54 4.39
N ALA A 121 -5.04 2.79 3.30
CA ALA A 121 -6.16 2.71 2.38
C ALA A 121 -6.58 1.25 2.15
N ASN A 122 -7.89 1.02 2.15
CA ASN A 122 -8.48 -0.19 1.62
C ASN A 122 -8.87 0.07 0.16
N ILE A 123 -8.42 -0.79 -0.74
CA ILE A 123 -8.69 -0.74 -2.17
C ILE A 123 -9.72 -1.80 -2.50
N ASP A 124 -10.72 -1.42 -3.29
CA ASP A 124 -11.73 -2.29 -3.87
C ASP A 124 -11.93 -1.84 -5.31
N LEU A 125 -11.54 -2.69 -6.27
CA LEU A 125 -11.52 -2.38 -7.69
C LEU A 125 -12.04 -3.57 -8.51
N ASP A 126 -12.88 -3.29 -9.49
CA ASP A 126 -13.13 -4.25 -10.55
C ASP A 126 -11.84 -4.53 -11.34
N TYR A 127 -11.65 -5.78 -11.73
CA TYR A 127 -10.60 -6.19 -12.64
C TYR A 127 -11.14 -6.99 -13.83
N ARG A 128 -10.38 -6.94 -14.93
CA ARG A 128 -10.53 -7.84 -16.08
C ARG A 128 -9.20 -8.57 -16.31
N ALA A 129 -9.26 -9.84 -16.61
CA ALA A 129 -8.08 -10.66 -16.82
C ALA A 129 -8.39 -11.87 -17.71
N THR A 130 -7.36 -12.65 -18.00
CA THR A 130 -7.43 -13.91 -18.71
C THR A 130 -6.93 -15.03 -17.81
N VAL A 131 -7.71 -16.12 -17.69
CA VAL A 131 -7.25 -17.36 -17.09
C VAL A 131 -6.63 -18.23 -18.17
N LYS A 132 -5.37 -18.60 -17.96
CA LYS A 132 -4.61 -19.51 -18.81
C LYS A 132 -4.28 -20.79 -18.04
N VAL A 133 -4.84 -21.91 -18.49
CA VAL A 133 -4.57 -23.26 -17.98
C VAL A 133 -3.73 -24.01 -19.01
N THR A 134 -2.53 -24.45 -18.63
CA THR A 134 -1.68 -25.30 -19.47
C THR A 134 -1.82 -26.73 -19.02
N CYS A 135 -2.31 -27.60 -19.90
CA CYS A 135 -2.43 -29.04 -19.67
C CYS A 135 -1.06 -29.74 -19.77
N MET A 136 -0.95 -30.96 -19.21
CA MET A 136 0.29 -31.75 -19.27
C MET A 136 0.77 -32.04 -20.70
N ASN A 137 -0.17 -32.13 -21.65
CA ASN A 137 0.14 -32.31 -23.08
C ASN A 137 0.55 -31.01 -23.81
N GLY A 138 0.71 -29.90 -23.09
CA GLY A 138 1.06 -28.59 -23.64
C GLY A 138 -0.12 -27.79 -24.22
N SER A 139 -1.31 -28.39 -24.35
CA SER A 139 -2.51 -27.65 -24.79
C SER A 139 -2.92 -26.59 -23.77
N GLN A 140 -3.57 -25.52 -24.24
CA GLN A 140 -3.96 -24.39 -23.40
C GLN A 140 -5.47 -24.17 -23.47
N LEU A 141 -6.09 -24.05 -22.31
CA LEU A 141 -7.43 -23.50 -22.16
C LEU A 141 -7.30 -22.05 -21.71
N VAL A 142 -7.90 -21.14 -22.47
CA VAL A 142 -7.82 -19.70 -22.26
C VAL A 142 -9.23 -19.14 -22.26
N PHE A 143 -9.59 -18.41 -21.20
CA PHE A 143 -10.91 -17.79 -21.09
C PHE A 143 -10.85 -16.50 -20.27
N PRO A 144 -11.73 -15.53 -20.55
CA PRO A 144 -11.79 -14.29 -19.80
C PRO A 144 -12.27 -14.54 -18.36
N SER A 145 -11.79 -13.72 -17.43
CA SER A 145 -12.24 -13.70 -16.04
C SER A 145 -12.35 -12.27 -15.56
N ASN A 146 -13.46 -11.96 -14.90
CA ASN A 146 -13.69 -10.67 -14.27
C ASN A 146 -13.94 -10.91 -12.78
N GLY A 147 -13.57 -9.96 -11.96
CA GLY A 147 -13.79 -10.04 -10.53
C GLY A 147 -13.43 -8.75 -9.83
N ILE A 148 -13.29 -8.85 -8.51
CA ILE A 148 -12.93 -7.76 -7.63
C ILE A 148 -11.53 -8.02 -7.08
N TYR A 149 -10.69 -7.01 -7.18
CA TYR A 149 -9.43 -6.89 -6.45
C TYR A 149 -9.71 -6.18 -5.13
N THR A 150 -9.27 -6.76 -4.02
CA THR A 150 -9.22 -6.09 -2.72
C THR A 150 -7.80 -6.03 -2.20
N GLY A 151 -7.44 -4.94 -1.55
CA GLY A 151 -6.11 -4.77 -0.99
C GLY A 151 -6.04 -3.78 0.15
N VAL A 152 -5.02 -3.92 0.98
CA VAL A 152 -4.63 -2.93 1.98
C VAL A 152 -3.27 -2.39 1.59
N THR A 153 -3.15 -1.07 1.47
CA THR A 153 -1.87 -0.41 1.26
C THR A 153 -1.69 0.81 2.16
N TYR A 154 -0.47 1.33 2.18
CA TYR A 154 -0.06 2.44 3.04
C TYR A 154 0.73 3.47 2.24
N THR A 155 0.62 4.74 2.63
CA THR A 155 1.54 5.81 2.22
C THR A 155 2.89 5.64 2.93
N SER A 156 3.91 6.35 2.45
CA SER A 156 5.07 6.68 3.28
C SER A 156 4.64 7.45 4.54
N ALA A 157 5.48 7.42 5.58
CA ALA A 157 5.20 8.16 6.79
C ALA A 157 5.17 9.68 6.53
N ARG A 158 4.23 10.36 7.17
CA ARG A 158 4.11 11.81 7.22
C ARG A 158 4.50 12.31 8.59
N VAL A 159 5.27 13.40 8.60
CA VAL A 159 5.72 14.08 9.81
C VAL A 159 4.99 15.40 9.93
N SER A 160 4.33 15.60 11.05
CA SER A 160 3.69 16.85 11.43
C SER A 160 4.44 17.44 12.62
N THR A 161 4.78 18.73 12.55
CA THR A 161 5.44 19.44 13.64
C THR A 161 4.61 20.63 14.09
N LYS A 162 4.56 20.87 15.40
CA LYS A 162 3.87 22.01 15.99
C LYS A 162 4.75 22.64 17.06
N GLU A 163 5.11 23.89 16.84
CA GLU A 163 5.80 24.71 17.83
C GLU A 163 4.80 25.34 18.80
N ARG A 164 5.16 25.40 20.08
CA ARG A 164 4.47 26.18 21.13
C ARG A 164 5.50 27.03 21.87
#